data_AF-A0A7S1AWE7-F1
#
_entry.id   AF-A0A7S1AWE7-F1
#
_cell.length_a   1.000
_cell.length_b   1.000
_cell.length_c   1.000
_cell.angle_alpha   90.00
_cell.angle_beta   90.00
_cell.angle_gamma   90.00
#
_symmetry.space_group_name_H-M   'P 1'
#
loop_
_entity.id
_entity.type
_entity.pdbx_description
1 polymer ?
#
loop_
_entity_poly.entity_id
_entity_poly.type
_entity_poly.pdbx_seq_one_letter_code
_entity_poly.pdbx_strand_id
1 'polypeptide(L)'
;LAQVANSFCLRVKSTHWESHLKMRALCVVVTGLTIAAAQTGCSNCVGSDNCYHASWAVPCSCASDQAACEASSGVWCSSSPSPSPSPSPSPGPLHQGGILGGYFANWAQYHKAPYTYGASNVAGIAGKTDHIYYSFVYFCPPSGTSPMPYWASSPYGSCSDSSEFQLMTVEQNDAASIQTLVSQGPKVIASIGGWNFPSEYFSKMVATSDSRSKFISSAKSFITQHGLKGIDIDWEYPCSPARTDAVK
;
A
#
# COMPACT_ATOMS: atom_id res chain seq x y z
N LEU A 1 -5.68 -26.07 -15.48
CA LEU A 1 -6.15 -26.03 -14.07
C LEU A 1 -6.64 -24.61 -13.81
N ALA A 2 -7.96 -24.44 -13.85
CA ALA A 2 -8.64 -23.16 -13.95
C ALA A 2 -8.95 -22.55 -12.57
N GLN A 3 -8.67 -21.25 -12.44
CA GLN A 3 -9.57 -20.22 -11.92
C GLN A 3 -10.09 -20.34 -10.47
N VAL A 4 -9.40 -19.67 -9.55
CA VAL A 4 -10.01 -18.96 -8.40
C VAL A 4 -9.33 -17.60 -8.28
N ALA A 5 -9.89 -16.58 -8.95
CA ALA A 5 -9.45 -15.20 -8.78
C ALA A 5 -10.27 -14.56 -7.65
N ASN A 6 -9.85 -14.75 -6.40
CA ASN A 6 -10.39 -13.95 -5.30
C ASN A 6 -9.99 -12.48 -5.54
N SER A 7 -11.00 -11.63 -5.74
CA SER A 7 -10.83 -10.19 -5.87
C SER A 7 -10.51 -9.62 -4.48
N PHE A 8 -9.30 -9.10 -4.27
CA PHE A 8 -8.94 -8.38 -3.05
C PHE A 8 -8.90 -6.87 -3.33
N CYS A 9 -9.32 -6.08 -2.35
CA CYS A 9 -9.31 -4.62 -2.43
C CYS A 9 -7.90 -4.12 -2.06
N LEU A 10 -7.29 -3.32 -2.93
CA LEU A 10 -6.07 -2.58 -2.64
C LEU A 10 -6.42 -1.09 -2.57
N ARG A 11 -6.06 -0.43 -1.48
CA ARG A 11 -6.08 1.03 -1.37
C ARG A 11 -4.64 1.51 -1.30
N VAL A 12 -4.29 2.59 -2.02
CA VAL A 12 -3.01 3.28 -1.84
C VAL A 12 -3.36 4.69 -1.37
N LYS A 13 -2.86 5.10 -0.21
CA LYS A 13 -3.09 6.46 0.29
C LYS A 13 -2.09 7.40 -0.39
N SER A 14 -2.46 7.85 -1.59
CA SER A 14 -1.87 9.03 -2.22
C SER A 14 -2.54 10.27 -1.65
N THR A 15 -1.86 11.42 -1.67
CA THR A 15 -2.46 12.74 -1.38
C THR A 15 -3.61 13.10 -2.35
N HIS A 16 -3.91 12.24 -3.33
CA HIS A 16 -5.10 12.29 -4.17
C HIS A 16 -6.06 11.15 -3.79
N TRP A 17 -7.18 11.53 -3.18
CA TRP A 17 -8.34 10.67 -2.96
C TRP A 17 -9.04 10.41 -4.30
N GLU A 18 -8.88 9.23 -4.88
CA GLU A 18 -9.91 8.63 -5.73
C GLU A 18 -10.04 7.13 -5.48
N SER A 19 -11.28 6.72 -5.35
CA SER A 19 -11.76 5.36 -5.19
C SER A 19 -11.44 4.50 -6.43
N HIS A 20 -11.08 3.23 -6.16
CA HIS A 20 -11.03 2.08 -7.08
C HIS A 20 -9.67 1.70 -7.68
N LEU A 21 -8.80 1.09 -6.87
CA LEU A 21 -7.84 0.10 -7.37
C LEU A 21 -8.45 -1.31 -7.30
N LYS A 22 -8.89 -1.82 -8.45
CA LYS A 22 -9.05 -3.27 -8.68
C LYS A 22 -7.93 -3.73 -9.61
N MET A 23 -6.81 -4.21 -9.06
CA MET A 23 -5.82 -4.90 -9.87
C MET A 23 -6.31 -6.31 -10.22
N ARG A 24 -6.70 -6.52 -11.48
CA ARG A 24 -6.71 -7.86 -12.10
C ARG A 24 -5.34 -8.08 -12.72
N ALA A 25 -4.64 -9.14 -12.32
CA ALA A 25 -3.47 -9.60 -13.03
C ALA A 25 -3.90 -10.13 -14.41
N LEU A 26 -3.59 -9.39 -15.48
CA LEU A 26 -3.69 -9.90 -16.84
C LEU A 26 -2.27 -10.23 -17.32
N CYS A 27 -1.98 -11.52 -17.43
CA CYS A 27 -0.77 -12.02 -18.05
C CYS A 27 -1.02 -12.11 -19.56
N VAL A 28 -0.38 -11.25 -20.36
CA VAL A 28 -0.35 -11.41 -21.82
C VAL A 28 1.09 -11.25 -22.29
N VAL A 29 1.63 -12.34 -22.84
CA VAL A 29 2.88 -12.37 -23.58
C VAL A 29 2.65 -11.66 -24.90
N VAL A 30 3.38 -10.59 -25.19
CA VAL A 30 3.48 -10.06 -26.56
C VAL A 30 4.95 -9.88 -26.92
N THR A 31 5.37 -10.70 -27.87
CA THR A 31 6.64 -10.65 -28.58
C THR A 31 6.75 -9.39 -29.44
N GLY A 32 7.87 -8.68 -29.28
CA GLY A 32 8.59 -7.89 -30.29
C GLY A 32 7.78 -7.07 -31.30
N LEU A 33 7.69 -5.77 -31.04
CA LEU A 33 7.60 -4.75 -32.09
C LEU A 33 8.25 -3.46 -31.58
N THR A 34 9.36 -3.07 -32.19
CA THR A 34 9.92 -1.73 -32.08
C THR A 34 9.04 -0.77 -32.87
N ILE A 35 8.32 0.11 -32.18
CA ILE A 35 7.65 1.25 -32.79
C ILE A 35 8.18 2.48 -32.06
N ALA A 36 8.67 3.45 -32.83
CA ALA A 36 8.94 4.80 -32.35
C ALA A 36 7.64 5.34 -31.74
N ALA A 37 7.55 5.33 -30.40
CA ALA A 37 6.35 5.75 -29.69
C ALA A 37 6.26 7.28 -29.77
N ALA A 38 5.32 7.77 -30.57
CA ALA A 38 4.77 9.10 -30.34
C ALA A 38 4.31 9.20 -28.87
N GLN A 39 4.38 10.39 -28.26
CA GLN A 39 3.93 10.71 -26.89
C GLN A 39 2.39 10.56 -26.69
N THR A 40 1.77 9.56 -27.31
CA THR A 40 0.35 9.29 -27.22
C THR A 40 0.00 8.84 -25.80
N GLY A 41 -0.79 9.64 -25.10
CA GLY A 41 -1.32 9.34 -23.76
C GLY A 41 -0.77 10.21 -22.63
N CYS A 42 0.35 10.90 -22.83
CA CYS A 42 0.93 11.80 -21.83
C CYS A 42 0.01 12.97 -21.44
N SER A 43 -0.94 13.35 -22.30
CA SER A 43 -1.97 14.36 -22.00
C SER A 43 -2.92 13.94 -20.88
N ASN A 44 -2.99 12.65 -20.54
CA ASN A 44 -3.82 12.13 -19.45
C ASN A 44 -3.10 12.22 -18.10
N CYS A 45 -1.80 12.53 -18.10
CA CYS A 45 -0.98 12.58 -16.90
C CYS A 45 -0.91 14.02 -16.37
N VAL A 46 -1.00 14.15 -15.04
CA VAL A 46 -1.10 15.44 -14.36
C VAL A 46 -0.12 15.52 -13.20
N GLY A 47 0.23 16.74 -12.78
CA GLY A 47 1.12 16.95 -11.65
C GLY A 47 2.53 16.41 -11.92
N SER A 48 3.01 15.54 -11.02
CA SER A 48 4.37 14.96 -11.08
C SER A 48 4.50 13.75 -12.00
N ASP A 49 3.41 13.26 -12.58
CA ASP A 49 3.43 12.07 -13.43
C ASP A 49 4.24 12.34 -14.72
N ASN A 50 5.25 11.50 -14.95
CA ASN A 50 6.17 11.59 -16.08
C ASN A 50 6.26 10.27 -16.86
N CYS A 51 5.40 9.30 -16.55
CA CYS A 51 5.35 8.00 -17.19
C CYS A 51 3.92 7.54 -17.46
N TYR A 52 3.62 7.20 -18.72
CA TYR A 52 2.30 6.75 -19.15
C TYR A 52 2.28 5.26 -19.55
N HIS A 53 1.29 4.53 -19.06
CA HIS A 53 1.03 3.12 -19.36
C HIS A 53 -0.42 2.91 -19.83
N ALA A 54 -0.61 2.73 -21.15
CA ALA A 54 -1.94 2.55 -21.74
C ALA A 54 -2.73 1.34 -21.21
N SER A 55 -2.02 0.32 -20.69
CA SER A 55 -2.61 -0.92 -20.18
C SER A 55 -2.90 -0.90 -18.68
N TRP A 56 -2.48 0.13 -17.96
CA TRP A 56 -2.68 0.21 -16.51
C TRP A 56 -4.04 0.81 -16.19
N ALA A 57 -4.67 0.33 -15.12
CA ALA A 57 -5.94 0.86 -14.63
C ALA A 57 -5.82 2.32 -14.16
N VAL A 58 -4.67 2.68 -13.61
CA VAL A 58 -4.23 4.07 -13.40
C VAL A 58 -3.07 4.29 -14.37
N PRO A 59 -3.32 4.93 -15.52
CA PRO A 59 -2.39 4.90 -16.64
C PRO A 59 -1.22 5.88 -16.49
N CYS A 60 -1.21 6.70 -15.43
CA CYS A 60 -0.16 7.67 -15.19
C CYS A 60 0.54 7.36 -13.88
N SER A 61 1.87 7.43 -13.92
CA SER A 61 2.74 7.21 -12.78
C SER A 61 3.95 8.12 -12.88
N CYS A 62 4.67 8.22 -11.77
CA CYS A 62 5.97 8.82 -11.74
C CYS A 62 7.06 7.73 -11.85
N ALA A 63 8.09 8.03 -12.62
CA ALA A 63 9.32 7.27 -12.75
C ALA A 63 10.50 8.19 -12.38
N SER A 64 11.58 7.59 -11.86
CA SER A 64 12.78 8.34 -11.46
C SER A 64 13.46 9.03 -12.64
N ASP A 65 13.38 8.41 -13.81
CA ASP A 65 13.97 8.83 -15.06
C ASP A 65 13.30 8.09 -16.23
N GLN A 66 13.67 8.47 -17.46
CA GLN A 66 13.15 7.87 -18.68
C GLN A 66 13.40 6.35 -18.74
N ALA A 67 14.59 5.90 -18.31
CA ALA A 67 14.93 4.48 -18.35
C ALA A 67 14.04 3.67 -17.40
N ALA A 68 13.73 4.18 -16.21
CA ALA A 68 12.81 3.55 -15.27
C ALA A 68 11.38 3.45 -15.82
N CYS A 69 10.90 4.48 -16.52
CA CYS A 69 9.60 4.46 -17.18
C CYS A 69 9.55 3.44 -18.32
N GLU A 70 10.57 3.42 -19.17
CA GLU A 70 10.65 2.48 -20.29
C GLU A 70 10.82 1.04 -19.79
N ALA A 71 11.55 0.83 -18.68
CA ALA A 71 11.71 -0.48 -18.04
C ALA A 71 10.38 -1.03 -17.50
N SER A 72 9.41 -0.18 -17.11
CA SER A 72 8.05 -0.61 -16.79
C SER A 72 7.15 -0.77 -18.03
N SER A 73 7.69 -0.66 -19.25
CA SER A 73 6.94 -0.61 -20.52
C SER A 73 6.05 0.63 -20.65
N GLY A 74 6.52 1.77 -20.13
CA GLY A 74 5.84 3.05 -20.17
C GLY A 74 6.40 3.98 -21.24
N VAL A 75 5.61 4.99 -21.57
CA VAL A 75 6.02 6.09 -22.47
C VAL A 75 6.41 7.28 -21.61
N TRP A 76 7.65 7.76 -21.78
CA TRP A 76 8.18 8.91 -21.03
C TRP A 76 7.54 10.22 -21.49
N CYS A 77 7.06 11.01 -20.53
CA CYS A 77 6.39 12.28 -20.76
C CYS A 77 7.36 13.43 -20.44
N SER A 78 8.12 13.87 -21.45
CA SER A 78 9.22 14.84 -21.32
C SER A 78 8.82 16.28 -20.97
N SER A 79 7.52 16.57 -20.81
CA SER A 79 7.01 17.90 -20.46
C SER A 79 5.83 17.77 -19.50
N SER A 80 6.08 17.85 -18.20
CA SER A 80 5.02 17.98 -17.20
C SER A 80 4.21 19.26 -17.49
N PRO A 81 2.87 19.20 -17.59
CA PRO A 81 2.06 20.41 -17.49
C PRO A 81 2.23 20.99 -16.08
N SER A 82 2.52 22.29 -16.01
CA SER A 82 2.59 23.08 -14.77
C SER A 82 1.31 22.92 -13.94
N PRO A 83 1.36 22.89 -12.60
CA PRO A 83 0.19 22.64 -11.77
C PRO A 83 -0.84 23.77 -11.93
N SER A 84 -2.04 23.44 -12.38
CA SER A 84 -3.22 24.27 -12.07
C SER A 84 -3.67 23.99 -10.64
N PRO A 85 -4.15 24.99 -9.89
CA PRO A 85 -4.64 24.77 -8.54
C PRO A 85 -5.87 23.86 -8.57
N SER A 86 -5.80 22.73 -7.88
CA SER A 86 -6.97 21.87 -7.65
C SER A 86 -8.04 22.63 -6.86
N PRO A 87 -9.33 22.56 -7.23
CA PRO A 87 -10.40 23.07 -6.39
C PRO A 87 -10.43 22.32 -5.06
N SER A 88 -10.60 23.07 -3.96
CA SER A 88 -10.78 22.49 -2.63
C SER A 88 -12.06 21.64 -2.59
N PRO A 89 -12.04 20.40 -2.08
CA PRO A 89 -13.25 19.63 -1.89
C PRO A 89 -14.11 20.28 -0.80
N SER A 90 -15.34 20.62 -1.15
CA SER A 90 -16.37 20.95 -0.15
C SER A 90 -16.76 19.69 0.62
N PRO A 91 -16.99 19.77 1.94
CA PRO A 91 -17.40 18.61 2.73
C PRO A 91 -18.81 18.17 2.32
N GLY A 92 -18.90 17.01 1.66
CA GLY A 92 -20.17 16.32 1.48
C GLY A 92 -20.64 15.72 2.82
N PRO A 93 -21.96 15.68 3.09
CA PRO A 93 -22.50 15.11 4.33
C PRO A 93 -22.28 13.59 4.38
N LEU A 94 -21.83 13.10 5.54
CA LEU A 94 -21.60 11.68 5.82
C LEU A 94 -22.92 10.93 6.15
N HIS A 95 -23.07 9.77 5.50
CA HIS A 95 -23.98 8.64 5.73
C HIS A 95 -25.51 8.85 5.66
N GLN A 96 -26.06 8.65 4.45
CA GLN A 96 -26.85 7.43 4.16
C GLN A 96 -26.43 6.87 2.79
N GLY A 97 -25.71 5.74 2.80
CA GLY A 97 -25.21 5.04 1.59
C GLY A 97 -23.68 4.99 1.44
N GLY A 98 -22.91 5.59 2.36
CA GLY A 98 -21.44 5.58 2.34
C GLY A 98 -20.84 4.30 2.94
N ILE A 99 -19.51 4.19 2.88
CA ILE A 99 -18.72 3.19 3.60
C ILE A 99 -18.09 3.89 4.81
N LEU A 100 -18.32 3.40 6.03
CA LEU A 100 -17.64 3.87 7.23
C LEU A 100 -16.42 2.99 7.52
N GLY A 101 -15.24 3.60 7.59
CA GLY A 101 -14.00 2.92 7.94
C GLY A 101 -13.25 3.63 9.05
N GLY A 102 -12.60 2.88 9.93
CA GLY A 102 -11.78 3.42 11.02
C GLY A 102 -10.40 2.76 11.08
N TYR A 103 -9.36 3.56 11.33
CA TYR A 103 -8.04 3.04 11.63
C TYR A 103 -7.97 2.55 13.08
N PHE A 104 -7.52 1.32 13.26
CA PHE A 104 -7.16 0.75 14.55
C PHE A 104 -5.65 0.87 14.72
N ALA A 105 -5.21 1.75 15.61
CA ALA A 105 -3.81 1.96 15.95
C ALA A 105 -3.35 0.91 16.99
N ASN A 106 -2.56 -0.07 16.57
CA ASN A 106 -2.10 -1.15 17.47
C ASN A 106 -1.22 -0.65 18.62
N TRP A 107 -0.59 0.52 18.51
CA TRP A 107 0.19 1.13 19.59
C TRP A 107 -0.66 1.80 20.68
N ALA A 108 -1.96 2.04 20.44
CA ALA A 108 -2.85 2.66 21.43
C ALA A 108 -3.07 1.79 22.68
N GLN A 109 -2.71 0.50 22.61
CA GLN A 109 -2.69 -0.41 23.75
C GLN A 109 -1.67 -0.01 24.84
N TYR A 110 -0.67 0.80 24.48
CA TYR A 110 0.36 1.25 25.41
C TYR A 110 0.05 2.62 26.03
N HIS A 111 -1.08 3.24 25.67
CA HIS A 111 -1.49 4.48 26.30
C HIS A 111 -1.83 4.28 27.78
N LYS A 112 -1.62 5.34 28.58
CA LYS A 112 -2.02 5.36 29.98
C LYS A 112 -3.55 5.40 30.09
N ALA A 113 -4.09 4.78 31.15
CA ALA A 113 -5.51 4.87 31.48
C ALA A 113 -5.97 6.34 31.59
N PRO A 114 -7.19 6.69 31.14
CA PRO A 114 -8.22 5.80 30.60
C PRO A 114 -8.13 5.58 29.08
N TYR A 115 -7.04 5.99 28.43
CA TYR A 115 -6.91 6.03 26.96
C TYR A 115 -6.31 4.77 26.35
N THR A 116 -6.03 3.75 27.17
CA THR A 116 -5.63 2.42 26.71
C THR A 116 -6.72 1.87 25.79
N TYR A 117 -6.35 1.55 24.55
CA TYR A 117 -7.29 1.10 23.54
C TYR A 117 -6.74 -0.10 22.79
N GLY A 118 -7.40 -1.25 22.94
CA GLY A 118 -7.08 -2.52 22.29
C GLY A 118 -8.24 -3.03 21.44
N ALA A 119 -8.01 -4.19 20.80
CA ALA A 119 -8.96 -4.75 19.83
C ALA A 119 -10.36 -5.01 20.41
N SER A 120 -10.48 -5.33 21.70
CA SER A 120 -11.78 -5.53 22.36
C SER A 120 -12.59 -4.24 22.50
N ASN A 121 -11.94 -3.07 22.55
CA ASN A 121 -12.63 -1.79 22.65
C ASN A 121 -13.38 -1.41 21.35
N VAL A 122 -13.03 -2.02 20.21
CA VAL A 122 -13.71 -1.81 18.92
C VAL A 122 -15.15 -2.37 18.93
N ALA A 123 -15.47 -3.30 19.84
CA ALA A 123 -16.79 -3.93 19.89
C ALA A 123 -17.95 -2.92 20.00
N GLY A 124 -17.73 -1.77 20.66
CA GLY A 124 -18.75 -0.71 20.79
C GLY A 124 -19.09 0.02 19.49
N ILE A 125 -18.23 -0.07 18.46
CA ILE A 125 -18.42 0.57 17.14
C ILE A 125 -18.45 -0.43 15.98
N ALA A 126 -18.21 -1.71 16.24
CA ALA A 126 -18.12 -2.75 15.21
C ALA A 126 -19.40 -2.83 14.37
N GLY A 127 -20.58 -2.80 14.99
CA GLY A 127 -21.87 -2.83 14.27
C GLY A 127 -22.21 -1.56 13.48
N LYS A 128 -21.36 -0.52 13.55
CA LYS A 128 -21.53 0.75 12.82
C LYS A 128 -20.46 0.94 11.74
N THR A 129 -19.43 0.09 11.71
CA THR A 129 -18.25 0.27 10.87
C THR A 129 -18.19 -0.85 9.83
N ASP A 130 -18.00 -0.50 8.56
CA ASP A 130 -17.83 -1.48 7.48
C ASP A 130 -16.41 -2.06 7.43
N HIS A 131 -15.41 -1.21 7.69
CA HIS A 131 -13.99 -1.56 7.58
C HIS A 131 -13.17 -1.10 8.78
N ILE A 132 -12.28 -1.97 9.26
CA ILE A 132 -11.25 -1.60 10.22
C ILE A 132 -9.89 -1.74 9.52
N TYR A 133 -9.12 -0.66 9.50
CA TYR A 133 -7.78 -0.61 8.95
C TYR A 133 -6.79 -0.86 10.10
N TYR A 134 -6.19 -2.05 10.15
CA TYR A 134 -5.24 -2.45 11.17
C TYR A 134 -3.89 -1.79 10.91
N SER A 135 -3.51 -0.84 11.76
CA SER A 135 -2.29 -0.04 11.65
C SER A 135 -1.28 -0.41 12.73
N PHE A 136 -0.03 -0.75 12.41
CA PHE A 136 0.49 -1.01 11.06
C PHE A 136 1.14 -2.39 10.95
N VAL A 137 1.05 -2.96 9.75
CA VAL A 137 1.78 -4.14 9.31
C VAL A 137 3.01 -3.65 8.53
N TYR A 138 4.18 -4.19 8.80
CA TYR A 138 5.40 -3.81 8.07
C TYR A 138 5.81 -4.93 7.13
N PHE A 139 6.77 -4.65 6.25
CA PHE A 139 7.44 -5.69 5.48
C PHE A 139 8.94 -5.71 5.75
N CYS A 140 9.53 -6.89 5.57
CA CYS A 140 10.96 -7.07 5.71
C CYS A 140 11.74 -6.22 4.70
N PRO A 141 12.80 -5.52 5.11
CA PRO A 141 13.57 -4.61 4.26
C PRO A 141 14.14 -5.25 2.99
N PRO A 142 14.57 -4.43 2.01
CA PRO A 142 15.35 -4.90 0.85
C PRO A 142 16.55 -5.77 1.26
N SER A 143 16.90 -6.75 0.44
CA SER A 143 18.08 -7.58 0.68
C SER A 143 19.35 -6.71 0.77
N GLY A 144 20.25 -7.06 1.68
CA GLY A 144 21.48 -6.30 1.94
C GLY A 144 21.30 -5.09 2.87
N THR A 145 20.11 -4.89 3.46
CA THR A 145 19.90 -3.84 4.47
C THR A 145 20.77 -4.09 5.70
N SER A 146 21.65 -3.13 6.03
CA SER A 146 22.52 -3.17 7.20
C SER A 146 22.78 -1.76 7.73
N PRO A 147 22.56 -1.48 9.04
CA PRO A 147 22.00 -2.40 10.03
C PRO A 147 20.52 -2.69 9.77
N MET A 148 20.04 -3.85 10.23
CA MET A 148 18.63 -4.20 10.17
C MET A 148 17.83 -3.26 11.10
N PRO A 149 16.72 -2.66 10.65
CA PRO A 149 15.92 -1.79 11.49
C PRO A 149 15.23 -2.55 12.63
N TYR A 150 14.84 -1.83 13.69
CA TYR A 150 14.37 -2.44 14.94
C TYR A 150 13.21 -3.42 14.72
N TRP A 151 12.22 -3.06 13.90
CA TRP A 151 11.04 -3.90 13.64
C TRP A 151 11.38 -5.17 12.88
N ALA A 152 12.48 -5.19 12.13
CA ALA A 152 12.91 -6.30 11.31
C ALA A 152 13.87 -7.24 12.06
N SER A 153 14.18 -6.95 13.32
CA SER A 153 15.15 -7.67 14.15
C SER A 153 14.56 -8.04 15.52
N SER A 154 15.18 -9.02 16.20
CA SER A 154 14.72 -9.49 17.50
C SER A 154 14.69 -8.35 18.52
N PRO A 155 13.63 -8.20 19.34
CA PRO A 155 12.54 -9.17 19.57
C PRO A 155 11.30 -8.99 18.69
N TYR A 156 11.27 -8.02 17.77
CA TYR A 156 10.08 -7.69 16.98
C TYR A 156 10.00 -8.54 15.71
N GLY A 157 11.13 -8.67 15.01
CA GLY A 157 11.23 -9.33 13.72
C GLY A 157 12.35 -10.35 13.63
N SER A 158 12.35 -11.07 12.52
CA SER A 158 13.39 -12.05 12.17
C SER A 158 13.71 -11.98 10.67
N CYS A 159 13.77 -10.77 10.13
CA CYS A 159 14.00 -10.58 8.71
C CYS A 159 15.43 -10.95 8.31
N SER A 160 15.55 -11.47 7.10
CA SER A 160 16.80 -11.74 6.40
C SER A 160 16.64 -11.43 4.92
N ASP A 161 17.71 -11.55 4.14
CA ASP A 161 17.65 -11.38 2.69
C ASP A 161 16.63 -12.33 2.02
N SER A 162 16.42 -13.51 2.60
CA SER A 162 15.46 -14.50 2.08
C SER A 162 13.99 -14.11 2.30
N SER A 163 13.72 -13.20 3.24
CA SER A 163 12.38 -12.73 3.57
C SER A 163 12.09 -11.34 2.99
N GLU A 164 12.90 -10.85 2.06
CA GLU A 164 12.74 -9.54 1.40
C GLU A 164 11.27 -9.27 0.97
N PHE A 165 10.73 -8.14 1.39
CA PHE A 165 9.35 -7.68 1.12
C PHE A 165 8.23 -8.57 1.66
N GLN A 166 8.52 -9.53 2.54
CA GLN A 166 7.49 -10.31 3.23
C GLN A 166 6.82 -9.47 4.31
N LEU A 167 5.48 -9.47 4.35
CA LEU A 167 4.68 -8.84 5.39
C LEU A 167 4.89 -9.55 6.73
N MET A 168 4.90 -8.76 7.79
CA MET A 168 5.04 -9.23 9.16
C MET A 168 4.29 -8.32 10.13
N THR A 169 3.83 -8.93 11.23
CA THR A 169 3.38 -8.22 12.41
C THR A 169 4.55 -7.64 13.19
N VAL A 170 4.34 -6.55 13.92
CA VAL A 170 5.39 -5.88 14.72
C VAL A 170 5.19 -6.15 16.21
N GLU A 171 3.95 -6.14 16.69
CA GLU A 171 3.63 -6.34 18.10
C GLU A 171 3.42 -7.84 18.40
N GLN A 172 3.84 -8.28 19.59
CA GLN A 172 3.72 -9.67 20.01
C GLN A 172 2.26 -10.17 20.02
N ASN A 173 1.31 -9.28 20.30
CA ASN A 173 -0.11 -9.60 20.35
C ASN A 173 -0.88 -9.25 19.07
N ASP A 174 -0.21 -8.84 17.99
CA ASP A 174 -0.88 -8.44 16.74
C ASP A 174 -1.78 -9.56 16.21
N ALA A 175 -1.31 -10.82 16.22
CA ALA A 175 -2.10 -11.95 15.75
C ALA A 175 -3.40 -12.10 16.54
N ALA A 176 -3.36 -11.96 17.87
CA ALA A 176 -4.54 -12.05 18.73
C ALA A 176 -5.47 -10.84 18.54
N SER A 177 -4.91 -9.64 18.40
CA SER A 177 -5.66 -8.41 18.13
C SER A 177 -6.39 -8.46 16.78
N ILE A 178 -5.73 -8.93 15.73
CA ILE A 178 -6.34 -9.09 14.40
C ILE A 178 -7.48 -10.10 14.46
N GLN A 179 -7.29 -11.26 15.09
CA GLN A 179 -8.36 -12.26 15.23
C GLN A 179 -9.55 -11.72 16.03
N THR A 180 -9.27 -10.95 17.08
CA THR A 180 -10.31 -10.25 17.86
C THR A 180 -11.12 -9.31 16.98
N LEU A 181 -10.49 -8.51 16.12
CA LEU A 181 -11.19 -7.59 15.20
C LEU A 181 -11.98 -8.34 14.12
N VAL A 182 -11.40 -9.38 13.52
CA VAL A 182 -12.03 -10.19 12.47
C VAL A 182 -13.31 -10.86 12.99
N SER A 183 -13.33 -11.27 14.27
CA SER A 183 -14.50 -11.89 14.90
C SER A 183 -15.64 -10.92 15.24
N GLN A 184 -15.42 -9.59 15.20
CA GLN A 184 -16.42 -8.60 15.62
C GLN A 184 -17.38 -8.13 14.52
N GLY A 185 -17.18 -8.58 13.27
CA GLY A 185 -18.06 -8.26 12.13
C GLY A 185 -17.47 -7.36 11.02
N PRO A 186 -16.69 -6.28 11.30
CA PRO A 186 -16.19 -5.42 10.22
C PRO A 186 -15.18 -6.15 9.34
N LYS A 187 -15.02 -5.68 8.10
CA LYS A 187 -13.97 -6.16 7.19
C LYS A 187 -12.63 -5.60 7.66
N VAL A 188 -11.77 -6.45 8.21
CA VAL A 188 -10.43 -6.03 8.63
C VAL A 188 -9.49 -5.98 7.42
N ILE A 189 -8.83 -4.85 7.23
CA ILE A 189 -7.85 -4.56 6.18
C ILE A 189 -6.51 -4.30 6.88
N ALA A 190 -5.42 -4.93 6.44
CA ALA A 190 -4.10 -4.61 6.97
C ALA A 190 -3.55 -3.36 6.29
N SER A 191 -3.22 -2.33 7.08
CA SER A 191 -2.54 -1.13 6.60
C SER A 191 -1.04 -1.30 6.70
N ILE A 192 -0.35 -1.18 5.56
CA ILE A 192 1.08 -1.40 5.41
C ILE A 192 1.77 -0.06 5.28
N GLY A 193 2.76 0.22 6.13
CA GLY A 193 3.56 1.45 6.06
C GLY A 193 3.22 2.43 7.18
N GLY A 194 2.77 3.62 6.80
CA GLY A 194 2.57 4.75 7.71
C GLY A 194 3.83 5.59 7.91
N TRP A 195 3.71 6.69 8.64
CA TRP A 195 4.75 7.71 8.73
C TRP A 195 6.11 7.21 9.25
N ASN A 196 6.16 6.25 10.16
CA ASN A 196 7.44 5.76 10.67
C ASN A 196 8.09 4.71 9.74
N PHE A 197 7.36 4.16 8.77
CA PHE A 197 7.92 3.17 7.85
C PHE A 197 8.72 3.85 6.73
N PRO A 198 9.97 3.42 6.41
CA PRO A 198 10.80 4.08 5.40
C PRO A 198 10.15 4.10 4.01
N SER A 199 9.85 5.30 3.50
CA SER A 199 9.28 5.48 2.16
C SER A 199 10.15 4.87 1.05
N GLU A 200 11.48 4.91 1.20
CA GLU A 200 12.41 4.33 0.23
C GLU A 200 12.26 2.80 0.09
N TYR A 201 11.79 2.09 1.12
CA TYR A 201 11.56 0.66 1.04
C TYR A 201 10.38 0.33 0.14
N PHE A 202 9.35 1.20 0.09
CA PHE A 202 8.29 1.07 -0.91
C PHE A 202 8.85 1.26 -2.32
N SER A 203 9.69 2.28 -2.54
CA SER A 203 10.35 2.50 -3.84
C SER A 203 11.13 1.26 -4.31
N LYS A 204 11.87 0.60 -3.40
CA LYS A 204 12.60 -0.64 -3.71
C LYS A 204 11.65 -1.82 -3.96
N MET A 205 10.58 -1.95 -3.17
CA MET A 205 9.58 -3.00 -3.35
C MET A 205 8.87 -2.90 -4.70
N VAL A 206 8.58 -1.70 -5.18
CA VAL A 206 7.89 -1.51 -6.46
C VAL A 206 8.81 -1.49 -7.68
N ALA A 207 10.14 -1.43 -7.49
CA ALA A 207 11.12 -1.18 -8.55
C ALA A 207 11.15 -2.25 -9.66
N THR A 208 10.97 -3.53 -9.33
CA THR A 208 11.06 -4.63 -10.31
C THR A 208 9.81 -5.50 -10.30
N SER A 209 9.60 -6.26 -11.38
CA SER A 209 8.51 -7.24 -11.44
C SER A 209 8.65 -8.31 -10.35
N ASP A 210 9.88 -8.74 -10.09
CA ASP A 210 10.20 -9.76 -9.10
C ASP A 210 9.95 -9.27 -7.68
N SER A 211 10.38 -8.05 -7.34
CA SER A 211 10.13 -7.45 -6.02
C SER A 211 8.64 -7.28 -5.75
N ARG A 212 7.86 -6.79 -6.73
CA ARG A 212 6.40 -6.71 -6.64
C ARG A 212 5.76 -8.09 -6.46
N SER A 213 6.28 -9.11 -7.17
CA SER A 213 5.76 -10.48 -7.08
C SER A 213 6.00 -11.11 -5.71
N LYS A 214 7.17 -10.85 -5.07
CA LYS A 214 7.45 -11.26 -3.69
C LYS A 214 6.45 -10.63 -2.72
N PHE A 215 6.27 -9.31 -2.78
CA PHE A 215 5.34 -8.58 -1.93
C PHE A 215 3.89 -9.05 -2.10
N ILE A 216 3.41 -9.17 -3.35
CA ILE A 216 2.04 -9.63 -3.64
C ILE A 216 1.80 -11.05 -3.12
N SER A 217 2.79 -11.93 -3.28
CA SER A 217 2.69 -13.31 -2.78
C SER A 217 2.59 -13.34 -1.26
N SER A 218 3.44 -12.55 -0.58
CA SER A 218 3.38 -12.40 0.87
C SER A 218 2.05 -11.79 1.34
N ALA A 219 1.56 -10.74 0.68
CA ALA A 219 0.29 -10.10 1.00
C ALA A 219 -0.90 -11.08 0.90
N LYS A 220 -0.94 -11.94 -0.13
CA LYS A 220 -1.97 -12.97 -0.25
C LYS A 220 -1.92 -14.00 0.88
N SER A 221 -0.71 -14.44 1.23
CA SER A 221 -0.50 -15.35 2.36
C SER A 221 -0.93 -14.72 3.67
N PHE A 222 -0.54 -13.46 3.93
CA PHE A 222 -0.89 -12.72 5.13
C PHE A 222 -2.41 -12.51 5.25
N ILE A 223 -3.09 -12.15 4.15
CA ILE A 223 -4.55 -12.06 4.11
C ILE A 223 -5.20 -13.38 4.53
N THR A 224 -4.73 -14.49 3.95
CA THR A 224 -5.30 -15.82 4.20
C THR A 224 -5.04 -16.28 5.63
N GLN A 225 -3.80 -16.10 6.11
CA GLN A 225 -3.36 -16.49 7.46
C GLN A 225 -4.16 -15.78 8.56
N HIS A 226 -4.48 -14.50 8.36
CA HIS A 226 -5.12 -13.67 9.38
C HIS A 226 -6.62 -13.45 9.15
N GLY A 227 -7.22 -14.02 8.09
CA GLY A 227 -8.65 -13.86 7.80
C GLY A 227 -9.05 -12.45 7.33
N LEU A 228 -8.08 -11.67 6.85
CA LEU A 228 -8.28 -10.29 6.41
C LEU A 228 -9.11 -10.22 5.11
N LYS A 229 -9.62 -9.02 4.80
CA LYS A 229 -10.42 -8.75 3.60
C LYS A 229 -9.74 -7.85 2.58
N GLY A 230 -8.53 -7.36 2.88
CA GLY A 230 -7.75 -6.58 1.94
C GLY A 230 -6.45 -6.05 2.54
N ILE A 231 -5.75 -5.28 1.71
CA ILE A 231 -4.55 -4.53 2.05
C ILE A 231 -4.78 -3.05 1.75
N ASP A 232 -4.31 -2.20 2.65
CA ASP A 232 -4.18 -0.76 2.48
C ASP A 232 -2.68 -0.44 2.47
N ILE A 233 -2.18 0.18 1.40
CA ILE A 233 -0.79 0.64 1.28
C ILE A 233 -0.78 2.10 1.69
N ASP A 234 -0.22 2.35 2.86
CA ASP A 234 0.00 3.68 3.40
C ASP A 234 1.45 4.12 3.11
N TRP A 235 1.75 4.27 1.81
CA TRP A 235 3.04 4.77 1.33
C TRP A 235 3.07 6.30 1.41
N GLU A 236 3.85 6.82 2.35
CA GLU A 236 3.96 8.26 2.61
C GLU A 236 5.37 8.80 2.33
N TYR A 237 5.68 9.31 1.12
CA TYR A 237 4.86 9.29 -0.10
C TYR A 237 5.69 8.82 -1.30
N PRO A 238 5.02 8.25 -2.34
CA PRO A 238 5.66 8.06 -3.63
C PRO A 238 6.22 9.38 -4.15
N CYS A 239 7.35 9.29 -4.85
CA CYS A 239 7.97 10.41 -5.57
C CYS A 239 8.51 11.53 -4.66
N SER A 240 8.52 11.31 -3.35
CA SER A 240 9.19 12.19 -2.40
C SER A 240 10.62 11.72 -2.17
N PRO A 241 11.57 12.65 -1.94
CA PRO A 241 12.89 12.28 -1.43
C PRO A 241 12.76 11.41 -0.17
N ALA A 242 13.78 10.58 0.07
CA ALA A 242 13.86 9.84 1.33
C ALA A 242 13.80 10.83 2.49
N ARG A 243 12.96 10.53 3.48
CA ARG A 243 12.87 11.38 4.67
C ARG A 243 14.14 11.22 5.50
N THR A 244 14.55 12.31 6.14
CA THR A 244 15.72 12.37 7.02
C THR A 244 15.36 12.41 8.50
N ASP A 245 14.07 12.35 8.84
CA ASP A 245 13.65 12.23 10.23
C ASP A 245 14.01 10.85 10.77
N ALA A 246 14.42 10.81 12.04
CA ALA A 246 14.65 9.54 12.71
C ALA A 246 13.33 8.77 12.74
N VAL A 247 13.36 7.53 12.26
CA VAL A 247 12.25 6.58 12.45
C VAL A 247 12.02 6.45 13.95
N LYS A 248 10.85 6.91 14.41
CA LYS A 248 10.46 6.89 15.82
C LYS A 248 10.01 5.51 16.26
#